data_AF-A0AAU4LTB7-F1
#
_entry.id   AF-A0AAU4LTB7-F1
#
_cell.length_a   1.000
_cell.length_b   1.000
_cell.length_c   1.000
_cell.angle_alpha   90.00
_cell.angle_beta   90.00
_cell.angle_gamma   90.00
#
_symmetry.space_group_name_H-M   'P 1'
#
loop_
_entity.id
_entity.type
_entity.pdbx_description
1 polymer ?
#
loop_
_entity_poly.entity_id
_entity_poly.type
_entity_poly.pdbx_seq_one_letter_code
_entity_poly.pdbx_strand_id
1 'polypeptide(L)' 'MVSNGGFESGTTPETTTSGAVSADSRSEIARSFTHFAWLDGPGFPHTGNATKSVTAPGR' A
#
# COMPACT_ATOMS: atom_id res chain seq x y z
N MET A 1 15.68 -3.03 6.09
CA MET A 1 14.44 -3.85 6.11
C MET A 1 13.26 -2.96 5.74
N VAL A 2 12.33 -3.47 4.95
CA VAL A 2 11.12 -2.74 4.53
C VAL A 2 10.02 -2.99 5.57
N SER A 3 9.80 -2.03 6.47
CA SER A 3 8.62 -2.06 7.36
C SER A 3 7.34 -1.82 6.55
N ASN A 4 6.23 -2.41 6.99
CA ASN A 4 4.89 -2.28 6.40
C ASN A 4 4.79 -2.58 4.89
N GLY A 5 5.64 -3.46 4.33
CA GLY A 5 5.60 -3.76 2.89
C GLY A 5 4.30 -4.44 2.40
N GLY A 6 3.46 -4.91 3.34
CA GLY A 6 2.13 -5.45 3.05
C GLY A 6 0.97 -4.50 3.37
N PHE A 7 1.23 -3.25 3.76
CA PHE A 7 0.20 -2.29 4.17
C PHE A 7 -0.64 -2.65 5.40
N GLU A 8 -0.22 -3.66 6.17
CA GLU A 8 -0.93 -4.13 7.37
C GLU A 8 -0.97 -3.11 8.53
N SER A 9 -0.17 -2.06 8.45
CA SER A 9 -0.22 -0.90 9.34
C SER A 9 -0.92 0.30 8.68
N GLY A 10 -1.81 0.03 7.72
CA GLY A 10 -2.43 1.03 6.86
C GLY A 10 -1.39 1.71 5.97
N THR A 11 -1.48 3.04 5.87
CA THR A 11 -0.55 3.83 5.06
C THR A 11 0.80 4.02 5.75
N THR A 12 0.88 4.10 7.08
CA THR A 12 2.13 4.43 7.78
C THR A 12 3.15 3.30 7.72
N PRO A 13 4.44 3.53 7.39
CA PRO A 13 5.13 4.80 7.14
C PRO A 13 5.17 5.23 5.66
N GLU A 14 4.45 4.54 4.78
CA GLU A 14 4.36 4.89 3.37
C GLU A 14 3.48 6.12 3.15
N THR A 15 3.89 6.98 2.23
CA THR A 15 3.03 8.03 1.70
C THR A 15 2.30 7.45 0.50
N THR A 16 0.97 7.33 0.60
CA THR A 16 0.12 6.78 -0.46
C THR A 16 -0.86 7.82 -0.97
N THR A 17 -1.33 7.63 -2.21
CA THR A 17 -2.52 8.34 -2.68
C THR A 17 -3.72 8.03 -1.75
N SER A 18 -4.56 9.03 -1.47
CA SER A 18 -5.72 8.87 -0.59
C SER A 18 -6.67 7.80 -1.14
N GLY A 19 -7.10 6.88 -0.28
CA GLY A 19 -7.96 5.75 -0.66
C GLY A 19 -7.25 4.60 -1.38
N ALA A 20 -5.93 4.68 -1.60
CA ALA A 20 -5.20 3.59 -2.24
C ALA A 20 -5.10 2.35 -1.36
N VAL A 21 -4.85 2.50 -0.05
CA VAL A 21 -4.78 1.36 0.89
C VAL A 21 -6.16 1.08 1.48
N SER A 22 -6.58 -0.18 1.49
CA SER A 22 -7.86 -0.60 2.04
C SER A 22 -7.80 -2.00 2.63
N ALA A 23 -8.70 -2.26 3.58
CA ALA A 23 -8.98 -3.60 4.13
C ALA A 23 -10.37 -4.13 3.73
N ASP A 24 -11.14 -3.33 2.97
CA ASP A 24 -12.50 -3.67 2.50
C ASP A 24 -12.43 -4.30 1.10
N SER A 25 -12.34 -5.62 1.03
CA SER A 25 -12.22 -6.37 -0.23
C SER A 25 -13.58 -6.63 -0.88
N ARG A 26 -14.07 -5.67 -1.69
CA ARG A 26 -15.27 -5.90 -2.54
C ARG A 26 -14.98 -6.61 -3.87
N SER A 27 -13.79 -6.41 -4.44
CA SER A 27 -13.47 -6.93 -5.79
C SER A 27 -12.03 -7.44 -5.96
N GLU A 28 -11.15 -7.24 -4.97
CA GLU A 28 -9.77 -7.71 -4.99
C GLU A 28 -9.36 -8.16 -3.58
N ILE A 29 -8.46 -9.13 -3.51
CA ILE A 29 -8.11 -9.83 -2.26
C ILE A 29 -6.69 -9.46 -1.88
N ALA A 30 -6.46 -9.23 -0.57
CA ALA A 30 -5.12 -9.07 -0.04
C ALA A 30 -4.22 -10.25 -0.42
N ARG A 31 -3.02 -9.97 -0.92
CA ARG A 31 -2.03 -11.03 -1.23
C ARG A 31 -1.52 -11.71 0.04
N SER A 32 -1.57 -11.00 1.17
CA SER A 32 -1.24 -11.52 2.49
C SER A 32 -2.04 -10.74 3.53
N PHE A 33 -2.48 -11.39 4.59
CA PHE A 33 -3.26 -10.80 5.70
C PHE A 33 -4.51 -10.04 5.25
N THR A 34 -4.63 -8.75 5.58
CA THR A 34 -5.92 -8.03 5.56
C THR A 34 -5.93 -6.77 4.70
N HIS A 35 -4.77 -6.17 4.44
CA HIS A 35 -4.68 -4.92 3.69
C HIS A 35 -4.15 -5.16 2.27
N PHE A 36 -4.54 -4.28 1.36
CA PHE A 36 -4.02 -4.22 -0.01
C PHE A 36 -4.01 -2.77 -0.50
N ALA A 37 -3.27 -2.52 -1.58
CA ALA A 37 -3.21 -1.22 -2.23
C ALA A 37 -3.82 -1.28 -3.65
N TRP A 38 -4.88 -0.51 -3.89
CA TRP A 38 -5.42 -0.20 -5.21
C TRP A 38 -4.65 0.97 -5.81
N LEU A 39 -3.54 0.65 -6.47
CA LEU A 39 -2.77 1.64 -7.22
C LEU A 39 -3.35 1.89 -8.61
N ASP A 40 -4.29 1.07 -9.08
CA ASP A 40 -4.93 1.25 -10.39
C ASP A 40 -6.40 1.71 -10.30
N GLY A 41 -6.96 1.75 -9.08
CA GLY A 41 -8.32 2.20 -8.78
C GLY A 41 -9.45 1.20 -9.13
N PRO A 42 -10.59 1.22 -8.42
CA PRO A 42 -11.73 0.35 -8.73
C PRO A 42 -12.54 0.91 -9.91
N GLY A 43 -12.36 0.31 -11.09
CA GLY A 43 -13.24 0.51 -12.25
C GLY A 43 -12.95 1.71 -13.16
N PHE A 44 -11.91 2.49 -12.87
CA PHE A 44 -11.38 3.55 -13.76
C PHE A 44 -9.86 3.55 -13.71
N PRO A 45 -9.15 3.75 -14.83
CA PRO A 45 -7.70 3.85 -14.82
C PRO A 45 -7.28 5.06 -13.99
N HIS A 46 -6.75 4.81 -12.81
CA HIS A 46 -6.25 5.83 -11.90
C HIS A 46 -4.86 5.44 -11.44
N THR A 47 -3.85 6.27 -11.67
CA THR A 47 -2.48 5.99 -11.20
C THR A 47 -2.34 6.45 -9.76
N GLY A 48 -2.38 5.50 -8.83
CA GLY A 48 -1.97 5.65 -7.44
C GLY A 48 -0.47 5.42 -7.28
N ASN A 49 0.12 6.00 -6.25
CA ASN A 49 1.49 5.72 -5.83
C ASN A 49 1.55 5.42 -4.33
N ALA A 50 2.54 4.63 -3.95
CA ALA A 50 2.94 4.37 -2.57
C ALA A 50 4.46 4.50 -2.51
N THR A 51 4.95 5.37 -1.64
CA THR A 51 6.39 5.68 -1.55
C THR A 51 6.85 5.65 -0.10
N LYS A 52 8.08 5.17 0.11
CA LYS A 52 8.69 5.17 1.42
C LYS A 52 10.18 5.43 1.33
N SER A 53 10.69 6.20 2.27
CA SER A 53 12.12 6.40 2.43
C SER A 53 12.66 5.34 3.39
N VAL A 54 13.68 4.61 2.96
CA VAL A 54 14.42 3.66 3.82
C VAL A 54 15.87 4.09 3.92
N THR A 55 16.39 4.14 5.14
CA THR A 55 17.83 4.33 5.36
C THR A 55 18.53 3.00 5.18
N ALA A 56 19.50 2.95 4.26
CA ALA A 56 20.39 1.81 4.15
C ALA A 56 21.37 1.80 5.33
N PRO A 57 21.74 0.63 5.88
CA PRO A 57 22.78 0.55 6.90
C PRO A 57 24.10 1.14 6.37
N GLY A 58 24.71 2.05 7.12
CA GLY A 58 26.09 2.49 6.87
C GLY A 58 27.08 1.34 7.06
N ARG A 59 28.19 1.36 6.34
CA ARG A 59 29.26 0.37 6.51
C ARG A 59 29.99 0.53 7.83
#